data_AF-A0A7V9IW90-F1
#
_entry.id   AF-A0A7V9IW90-F1
#
_cell.length_a   1.000
_cell.length_b   1.000
_cell.length_c   1.000
_cell.angle_alpha   90.00
_cell.angle_beta   90.00
_cell.angle_gamma   90.00
#
_symmetry.space_group_name_H-M   'P 1'
#
loop_
_entity.id
_entity.type
_entity.pdbx_description
1 polymer ?
#
loop_
_entity_poly.entity_id
_entity_poly.type
_entity_poly.pdbx_seq_one_letter_code
_entity_poly.pdbx_strand_id
1 'polypeptide(L)'
;MNSTRARLLALVAAFSLGIALPACGTSDGADKIQKDAEQLQKDAQQSGDEIRKEAEDVKKAAEQGKDPAQIEKEARDLEKKGQNEGKQLRNKGEQIEKDAREKVPGY
;
A
#
# COMPACT_ATOMS: atom_id res chain seq x y z
N MET A 1 0.14 -12.68 -24.15
CA MET A 1 -0.69 -12.10 -23.07
C MET A 1 -0.11 -12.56 -21.74
N ASN A 2 0.71 -11.75 -21.08
CA ASN A 2 1.22 -12.08 -19.73
C ASN A 2 1.63 -10.81 -18.96
N SER A 3 0.80 -9.78 -19.04
CA SER A 3 1.06 -8.46 -18.42
C SER A 3 0.32 -8.29 -17.07
N THR A 4 -0.70 -9.10 -16.81
CA THR A 4 -1.59 -8.94 -15.63
C THR A 4 -1.00 -9.55 -14.35
N ARG A 5 -0.19 -10.60 -14.47
CA ARG A 5 0.45 -11.26 -13.32
C ARG A 5 1.65 -10.49 -12.76
N ALA A 6 2.27 -9.63 -13.56
CA ALA A 6 3.41 -8.82 -13.14
C ALA A 6 3.03 -7.60 -12.30
N ARG A 7 1.81 -7.08 -12.42
CA ARG A 7 1.36 -5.88 -11.67
C ARG A 7 0.86 -6.20 -10.26
N LEU A 8 0.35 -7.40 -10.01
CA LEU A 8 -0.16 -7.81 -8.70
C LEU A 8 0.94 -8.18 -7.69
N LEU A 9 2.15 -8.50 -8.16
CA LEU A 9 3.29 -8.82 -7.28
C LEU A 9 4.12 -7.60 -6.88
N ALA A 10 3.93 -6.45 -7.54
CA ALA A 10 4.67 -5.23 -7.22
C ALA A 10 4.24 -4.58 -5.90
N LEU A 11 3.05 -4.89 -5.38
CA LEU A 11 2.54 -4.28 -4.15
C LEU A 11 3.04 -4.93 -2.86
N VAL A 12 3.64 -6.13 -2.94
CA VAL A 12 4.05 -6.90 -1.75
C VAL A 12 5.56 -6.74 -1.45
N ALA A 13 6.36 -6.26 -2.39
CA ALA A 13 7.82 -6.21 -2.25
C ALA A 13 8.37 -5.00 -1.47
N ALA A 14 7.55 -4.05 -1.05
CA ALA A 14 8.01 -2.81 -0.40
C ALA A 14 8.08 -2.87 1.13
N PHE A 15 7.71 -3.98 1.77
CA PHE A 15 7.53 -4.06 3.22
C PHE A 15 8.67 -4.74 4.00
N SER A 16 9.85 -4.90 3.39
CA SER A 16 11.05 -5.38 4.08
C SER A 16 11.98 -4.26 4.54
N LEU A 17 11.44 -3.09 4.92
CA LEU A 17 12.14 -2.16 5.81
C LEU A 17 11.95 -2.66 7.25
N GLY A 18 12.55 -3.80 7.55
CA GLY A 18 12.89 -4.16 8.92
C GLY A 18 13.95 -3.15 9.37
N ILE A 19 13.50 -2.07 10.00
CA ILE A 19 14.36 -1.05 10.58
C ILE A 19 15.09 -1.69 11.76
N ALA A 20 16.20 -2.37 11.47
CA ALA A 20 17.21 -2.72 12.45
C ALA A 20 18.04 -1.45 12.74
N LEU A 21 17.41 -0.45 13.38
CA LEU A 21 18.18 0.66 13.94
C LEU A 21 18.81 0.18 15.25
N PRO A 22 20.14 0.36 15.43
CA PRO A 22 20.75 0.15 16.73
C PRO A 22 20.10 1.11 17.72
N ALA A 23 19.64 0.56 18.84
CA ALA A 23 18.96 1.24 19.93
C ALA A 23 19.87 2.25 20.68
N CYS A 24 20.37 3.27 19.97
CA CYS A 24 21.21 4.31 20.55
C CYS A 24 20.86 5.67 19.92
N GLY A 25 19.69 6.19 20.31
CA GLY A 25 19.22 7.51 19.90
C GLY A 25 17.98 7.89 20.67
N THR A 26 18.16 8.31 21.92
CA THR A 26 17.12 8.96 22.73
C THR A 26 16.73 10.28 22.06
N SER A 27 15.69 10.29 21.22
CA SER A 27 15.14 11.54 20.70
C SER A 27 13.73 11.30 20.18
N ASP A 28 12.77 12.13 20.61
CA ASP A 28 11.34 12.12 20.20
C ASP A 28 11.08 11.98 18.68
N GLY A 29 12.08 12.22 17.84
CA GLY A 29 12.03 12.01 16.40
C GLY A 29 11.91 10.54 16.00
N ALA A 30 12.67 9.64 16.63
CA ALA A 30 12.65 8.21 16.31
C ALA A 30 11.30 7.57 16.68
N ASP A 31 10.73 7.93 17.83
CA ASP A 31 9.41 7.46 18.26
C ASP A 31 8.29 7.94 17.33
N LYS A 32 8.41 9.16 16.79
CA LYS A 32 7.47 9.67 15.78
C LYS A 32 7.56 8.90 14.47
N ILE A 33 8.77 8.69 13.97
CA ILE A 33 8.99 7.91 12.74
C ILE A 33 8.43 6.50 12.88
N GLN A 34 8.64 5.85 14.03
CA GLN A 34 8.08 4.54 14.30
C GLN A 34 6.54 4.56 14.27
N LYS A 35 5.90 5.53 14.95
CA LYS A 35 4.44 5.66 14.93
C LYS A 35 3.88 5.93 13.53
N ASP A 36 4.56 6.77 12.75
CA ASP A 36 4.16 7.09 11.38
C ASP A 36 4.30 5.84 10.47
N ALA A 37 5.34 5.03 10.68
CA ALA A 37 5.51 3.75 9.99
C ALA A 37 4.45 2.71 10.37
N GLU A 38 4.13 2.58 11.66
CA GLU A 38 3.05 1.72 12.16
C GLU A 38 1.68 2.14 11.59
N GLN A 39 1.44 3.46 11.50
CA GLN A 39 0.22 3.99 10.89
C GLN A 39 0.19 3.71 9.39
N LEU A 40 1.30 3.90 8.67
CA LEU A 40 1.40 3.56 7.26
C LEU A 40 1.12 2.07 7.01
N GLN A 41 1.59 1.19 7.89
CA GLN A 41 1.31 -0.25 7.81
C GLN A 41 -0.19 -0.53 7.97
N LYS A 42 -0.86 0.10 8.95
CA LYS A 42 -2.30 -0.04 9.16
C LYS A 42 -3.09 0.48 7.95
N ASP A 43 -2.73 1.65 7.46
CA ASP A 43 -3.34 2.26 6.27
C ASP A 43 -3.20 1.32 5.06
N ALA A 44 -2.00 0.76 4.84
CA ALA A 44 -1.75 -0.18 3.75
C ALA A 44 -2.56 -1.47 3.88
N GLN A 45 -2.68 -2.01 5.09
CA GLN A 45 -3.48 -3.20 5.34
C GLN A 45 -4.97 -2.94 5.07
N GLN A 46 -5.51 -1.83 5.58
CA GLN A 46 -6.91 -1.47 5.37
C GLN A 46 -7.22 -1.26 3.88
N SER A 47 -6.37 -0.48 3.18
CA SER A 47 -6.45 -0.30 1.73
C SER A 47 -6.44 -1.64 0.99
N GLY A 48 -5.53 -2.54 1.35
CA GLY A 48 -5.43 -3.86 0.76
C GLY A 48 -6.70 -4.71 0.96
N ASP A 49 -7.28 -4.70 2.16
CA ASP A 49 -8.50 -5.45 2.49
C ASP A 49 -9.73 -4.88 1.78
N GLU A 50 -9.85 -3.56 1.66
CA GLU A 50 -10.91 -2.90 0.88
C GLU A 50 -10.83 -3.27 -0.60
N ILE A 51 -9.65 -3.14 -1.22
CA ILE A 51 -9.42 -3.51 -2.61
C ILE A 51 -9.70 -5.00 -2.85
N ARG A 52 -9.30 -5.87 -1.92
CA ARG A 52 -9.58 -7.31 -2.01
C ARG A 52 -11.08 -7.58 -2.00
N LYS A 53 -11.82 -6.95 -1.08
CA LYS A 53 -13.27 -7.11 -0.97
C LYS A 53 -13.99 -6.64 -2.25
N GLU A 54 -13.62 -5.47 -2.77
CA GLU A 54 -14.17 -4.96 -4.03
C GLU A 54 -13.84 -5.88 -5.21
N ALA A 55 -12.63 -6.45 -5.27
CA ALA A 55 -12.27 -7.43 -6.30
C ALA A 55 -13.14 -8.70 -6.22
N GLU A 56 -13.45 -9.17 -5.01
CA GLU A 56 -14.36 -10.30 -4.81
C GLU A 56 -15.79 -9.97 -5.24
N ASP A 57 -16.26 -8.75 -5.01
CA ASP A 57 -17.60 -8.31 -5.43
C ASP A 57 -17.70 -8.22 -6.97
N VAL A 58 -16.65 -7.72 -7.65
CA VAL A 58 -16.55 -7.75 -9.12
C VAL A 58 -16.55 -9.18 -9.65
N LYS A 59 -15.82 -10.08 -8.98
CA LYS A 59 -15.80 -11.51 -9.35
C LYS A 59 -17.19 -12.14 -9.20
N LYS A 60 -17.88 -11.90 -8.08
CA LYS A 60 -19.25 -12.40 -7.87
C LYS A 60 -20.23 -11.83 -8.89
N ALA A 61 -20.10 -10.55 -9.24
CA ALA A 61 -20.89 -9.91 -10.29
C ALA A 61 -20.72 -10.63 -11.65
N ALA A 62 -19.48 -11.02 -11.99
CA ALA A 62 -19.20 -11.81 -13.18
C ALA A 62 -19.82 -13.23 -13.12
N GLU A 63 -19.70 -13.91 -11.98
CA GLU A 63 -20.28 -15.25 -11.77
C GLU A 63 -21.81 -15.25 -11.80
N GLN A 64 -22.45 -14.15 -11.38
CA GLN A 64 -23.90 -13.95 -11.44
C GLN A 64 -24.42 -13.58 -12.84
N GLY A 65 -23.53 -13.47 -13.84
CA GLY A 65 -23.90 -13.12 -15.21
C GLY A 65 -24.37 -11.68 -15.36
N LYS A 66 -23.86 -10.75 -14.53
CA LYS A 66 -24.10 -9.32 -14.75
C LYS A 66 -23.52 -8.88 -16.10
N ASP A 67 -23.98 -7.71 -16.56
CA ASP A 67 -23.56 -7.13 -17.82
C ASP A 67 -22.03 -7.01 -17.91
N PRO A 68 -21.40 -7.57 -18.97
CA PRO A 68 -19.94 -7.53 -19.13
C PRO A 68 -19.34 -6.13 -19.16
N ALA A 69 -20.05 -5.12 -19.70
CA ALA A 69 -19.54 -3.75 -19.75
C ALA A 69 -19.58 -3.09 -18.37
N GLN A 70 -20.56 -3.43 -17.52
CA GLN A 70 -20.57 -3.03 -16.12
C GLN A 70 -19.41 -3.62 -15.34
N ILE A 71 -19.14 -4.92 -15.49
CA ILE A 71 -18.02 -5.61 -14.84
C ILE A 71 -16.68 -5.01 -15.29
N GLU A 72 -16.52 -4.74 -16.59
CA GLU A 72 -15.28 -4.13 -17.12
C GLU A 72 -15.08 -2.70 -16.59
N LYS A 73 -16.17 -1.95 -16.39
CA LYS A 73 -16.12 -0.63 -15.76
C LYS A 73 -15.71 -0.73 -14.29
N GLU A 74 -16.36 -1.60 -13.52
CA GLU A 74 -16.04 -1.80 -12.10
C GLU A 74 -14.59 -2.27 -11.91
N ALA A 75 -14.10 -3.19 -12.75
CA ALA A 75 -12.71 -3.64 -12.73
C ALA A 75 -11.72 -2.50 -13.03
N ARG A 76 -12.04 -1.62 -14.00
CA ARG A 76 -11.21 -0.45 -14.32
C ARG A 76 -11.20 0.58 -13.20
N ASP A 77 -12.33 0.80 -12.56
CA ASP A 77 -12.44 1.74 -11.44
C ASP A 77 -11.68 1.22 -10.22
N LEU A 78 -11.74 -0.10 -9.97
CA LEU A 78 -10.93 -0.77 -8.94
C LEU A 78 -9.42 -0.68 -9.24
N GLU A 79 -9.00 -0.86 -10.49
CA GLU A 79 -7.58 -0.69 -10.88
C GLU A 79 -7.11 0.74 -10.58
N LYS A 80 -7.92 1.76 -10.93
CA LYS A 80 -7.60 3.17 -10.64
C LYS A 80 -7.54 3.44 -9.14
N LYS A 81 -8.49 2.90 -8.36
CA LYS A 81 -8.50 3.03 -6.89
C LYS A 81 -7.21 2.46 -6.31
N GLY A 82 -6.85 1.23 -6.68
CA GLY A 82 -5.62 0.59 -6.20
C GLY A 82 -4.34 1.33 -6.61
N GLN A 83 -4.28 1.88 -7.83
CA GLN A 83 -3.15 2.71 -8.26
C GLN A 83 -3.03 4.00 -7.45
N ASN A 84 -4.16 4.66 -7.19
CA ASN A 84 -4.18 5.91 -6.41
C ASN A 84 -3.79 5.67 -4.96
N GLU A 85 -4.35 4.65 -4.31
CA GLU A 85 -4.01 4.29 -2.93
C GLU A 85 -2.55 3.86 -2.82
N GLY A 86 -2.06 3.02 -3.73
CA GLY A 86 -0.65 2.64 -3.79
C GLY A 86 0.28 3.85 -3.94
N LYS A 87 -0.08 4.84 -4.78
CA LYS A 87 0.68 6.08 -4.91
C LYS A 87 0.68 6.91 -3.61
N GLN A 88 -0.45 7.00 -2.92
CA GLN A 88 -0.52 7.72 -1.65
C GLN A 88 0.32 7.05 -0.57
N LEU A 89 0.22 5.72 -0.42
CA LEU A 89 1.02 4.95 0.53
C LEU A 89 2.50 5.08 0.25
N ARG A 90 2.90 5.01 -1.03
CA ARG A 90 4.28 5.23 -1.44
C ARG A 90 4.78 6.63 -1.06
N ASN A 91 4.00 7.67 -1.36
CA ASN A 91 4.39 9.04 -1.02
C ASN A 91 4.51 9.23 0.50
N LYS A 92 3.63 8.62 1.29
CA LYS A 92 3.73 8.61 2.77
C LYS A 92 5.01 7.90 3.22
N GLY A 93 5.33 6.75 2.64
CA GLY A 93 6.57 6.01 2.93
C GLY A 93 7.83 6.81 2.60
N GLU A 94 7.88 7.46 1.44
CA GLU A 94 8.99 8.34 1.03
C GLU A 94 9.16 9.53 1.99
N GLN A 95 8.06 10.09 2.51
CA GLN A 95 8.11 11.15 3.53
C GLN A 95 8.68 10.63 4.86
N ILE A 96 8.24 9.46 5.32
CA ILE A 96 8.75 8.85 6.55
C ILE A 96 10.24 8.56 6.42
N GLU A 97 10.68 8.03 5.27
CA GLU A 97 12.10 7.79 5.00
C GLU A 97 12.91 9.09 5.02
N LYS A 98 12.39 10.15 4.38
CA LYS A 98 13.04 11.46 4.38
C LYS A 98 13.15 12.02 5.80
N ASP A 99 12.07 11.96 6.57
CA ASP A 99 12.03 12.40 7.95
C ASP A 99 13.02 11.60 8.82
N ALA A 100 13.18 10.30 8.55
CA ALA A 100 14.18 9.46 9.21
C ALA A 100 15.60 9.92 8.92
N ARG A 101 15.92 10.18 7.64
CA ARG A 101 17.24 10.69 7.23
C ARG A 101 17.56 12.06 7.84
N GLU A 102 16.57 12.93 7.98
CA GLU A 102 16.78 14.28 8.52
C GLU A 102 16.86 14.31 10.06
N LYS A 103 16.08 13.47 10.75
CA LYS A 103 15.91 13.55 12.21
C LYS A 103 16.69 12.51 12.99
N VAL A 104 17.14 11.43 12.34
CA VAL A 104 17.91 10.35 12.97
C VAL A 104 19.35 10.40 12.46
N PRO A 105 20.32 10.86 13.26
CA PRO A 105 21.71 10.89 12.83
C PRO A 105 22.21 9.46 12.58
N GLY A 106 22.57 9.17 11.33
CA GLY A 106 23.11 7.87 10.89
C GLY A 106 22.16 6.97 10.09
N TYR A 107 21.00 7.47 9.64
CA TYR A 107 20.06 6.78 8.74
C TYR A 107 20.45 6.88 7.25
#